data_AF-A0A815Q007-F1
#
_entry.id   AF-A0A815Q007-F1
#
_cell.length_a   1.000
_cell.length_b   1.000
_cell.length_c   1.000
_cell.angle_alpha   90.00
_cell.angle_beta   90.00
_cell.angle_gamma   90.00
#
_symmetry.space_group_name_H-M   'P 1'
#
loop_
_entity.id
_entity.type
_entity.pdbx_description
1 polymer ?
#
loop_
_entity_poly.entity_id
_entity_poly.type
_entity_poly.pdbx_seq_one_letter_code
_entity_poly.pdbx_strand_id
1 'polypeptide(L)'
;MTTQSSLFEKFLAFMHETLNTNKALIEQKSRLYELALQNEKTMQFFLDRADQIVILDANQLIEIGMKKVTELNVESVSEMKNLQTRLQEVLGDTKDDTTNDPSCRQLESSKP
;
A
#
# COMPACT_ATOMS: atom_id res chain seq x y z
N MET A 1 13.16 -4.54 29.80
CA MET A 1 12.43 -3.45 29.12
C MET A 1 12.67 -3.58 27.64
N THR A 2 11.68 -4.05 26.89
CA THR A 2 11.68 -3.95 25.42
C THR A 2 11.54 -2.48 25.07
N THR A 3 12.59 -1.88 24.51
CA THR A 3 12.55 -0.48 24.07
C THR A 3 11.59 -0.34 22.89
N GLN A 4 10.91 0.79 22.81
CA GLN A 4 9.96 1.15 21.75
C GLN A 4 10.58 0.97 20.34
N SER A 5 11.89 1.18 20.19
CA SER A 5 12.67 0.87 18.97
C SER A 5 12.57 -0.60 18.54
N SER A 6 12.59 -1.56 19.47
CA SER A 6 12.54 -2.98 19.11
C SER A 6 11.17 -3.42 18.58
N LEU A 7 10.09 -2.72 18.97
CA LEU A 7 8.75 -2.95 18.43
C LEU A 7 8.63 -2.34 17.04
N PHE A 8 9.22 -1.16 16.84
CA PHE A 8 9.23 -0.50 15.54
C PHE A 8 10.05 -1.27 14.49
N GLU A 9 11.21 -1.81 14.86
CA GLU A 9 12.02 -2.67 13.98
C GLU A 9 11.26 -3.94 13.56
N LYS A 10 10.55 -4.58 14.50
CA LYS A 10 9.71 -5.75 14.21
C LYS A 10 8.54 -5.40 13.28
N PHE A 11 7.94 -4.24 13.46
CA PHE A 11 6.89 -3.74 12.56
C PHE A 11 7.42 -3.51 11.15
N LEU A 12 8.57 -2.85 11.01
CA LEU A 12 9.20 -2.63 9.71
C LEU A 12 9.58 -3.95 9.03
N ALA A 13 10.14 -4.90 9.78
CA ALA A 13 10.45 -6.24 9.27
C ALA A 13 9.20 -6.95 8.75
N PHE A 14 8.09 -6.89 9.50
CA PHE A 14 6.80 -7.46 9.08
C PHE A 14 6.26 -6.81 7.81
N MET A 15 6.28 -5.47 7.72
CA MET A 15 5.83 -4.76 6.52
C MET A 15 6.68 -5.11 5.29
N HIS A 16 8.00 -5.17 5.47
CA HIS A 16 8.94 -5.54 4.42
C HIS A 16 8.71 -6.97 3.93
N GLU A 17 8.51 -7.91 4.84
CA GLU A 17 8.19 -9.30 4.49
C GLU A 17 6.85 -9.40 3.75
N THR A 18 5.82 -8.69 4.23
CA THR A 18 4.51 -8.64 3.58
C THR A 18 4.59 -8.09 2.15
N LEU A 19 5.36 -7.02 1.94
CA LEU A 19 5.61 -6.46 0.61
C LEU A 19 6.35 -7.44 -0.31
N ASN A 20 7.37 -8.14 0.21
CA ASN A 20 8.10 -9.15 -0.56
C ASN A 20 7.21 -10.33 -0.95
N THR A 21 6.36 -10.81 -0.04
CA THR A 21 5.38 -11.85 -0.37
C THR A 21 4.43 -11.36 -1.45
N ASN A 22 3.90 -10.14 -1.34
CA ASN A 22 2.98 -9.61 -2.34
C ASN A 22 3.64 -9.45 -3.72
N LYS A 23 4.91 -9.03 -3.75
CA LYS A 23 5.72 -8.99 -4.98
C LYS A 23 5.91 -10.38 -5.59
N ALA A 24 6.23 -11.39 -4.78
CA ALA A 24 6.38 -12.75 -5.26
C ALA A 24 5.07 -13.31 -5.84
N LEU A 25 3.91 -12.96 -5.27
CA LEU A 25 2.60 -13.34 -5.80
C LEU A 25 2.31 -12.66 -7.15
N ILE A 26 2.69 -11.38 -7.31
CA ILE A 26 2.61 -10.68 -8.60
C ILE A 26 3.45 -11.40 -9.65
N GLU A 27 4.70 -11.75 -9.34
CA GLU A 27 5.60 -12.46 -10.25
C GLU A 27 5.04 -13.84 -10.64
N GLN A 28 4.52 -14.60 -9.67
CA GLN A 28 3.89 -15.90 -9.93
C GLN A 28 2.66 -15.78 -10.83
N LYS A 29 1.77 -14.82 -10.54
CA LYS A 29 0.58 -14.57 -11.36
C LYS A 29 0.94 -14.16 -12.79
N SER A 30 1.94 -13.29 -12.93
CA SER A 30 2.46 -12.87 -14.24
C SER A 30 3.02 -14.05 -15.03
N ARG A 31 3.77 -14.93 -14.36
CA ARG A 31 4.32 -16.14 -14.99
C ARG A 31 3.23 -17.11 -15.45
N LEU A 32 2.14 -17.24 -14.70
CA LEU A 32 0.99 -18.04 -15.11
C LEU A 32 0.31 -17.47 -16.36
N TYR A 33 0.17 -16.15 -16.46
CA TYR A 33 -0.35 -15.52 -17.68
C TYR A 33 0.57 -15.75 -18.89
N GLU A 34 1.89 -15.65 -18.72
CA GLU A 34 2.86 -15.98 -19.79
C GLU A 34 2.71 -17.43 -20.25
N LEU A 35 2.60 -18.37 -19.31
CA LEU A 35 2.41 -19.79 -19.63
C LEU A 35 1.08 -20.07 -20.32
N ALA A 36 0.01 -19.34 -19.95
CA ALA A 36 -1.29 -19.41 -20.61
C ALA A 36 -1.21 -18.97 -22.07
N LEU A 37 -0.50 -17.87 -22.35
CA LEU A 37 -0.28 -17.37 -23.71
C LEU A 37 0.55 -18.33 -24.58
N GLN A 38 1.45 -19.09 -23.97
CA GLN A 38 2.32 -20.03 -24.67
C GLN A 38 1.69 -21.41 -24.92
N ASN A 39 0.62 -21.76 -24.22
CA ASN A 39 0.06 -23.12 -24.23
C ASN A 39 -1.47 -23.13 -24.37
N GLU A 40 -1.99 -23.04 -25.60
CA GLU A 40 -3.44 -23.03 -25.88
C GLU A 40 -4.20 -24.20 -25.23
N LYS A 41 -3.62 -25.40 -25.18
CA LYS A 41 -4.29 -26.60 -24.63
C LYS A 41 -4.51 -26.54 -23.11
N THR A 42 -3.65 -25.83 -22.39
CA THR A 42 -3.69 -25.71 -20.92
C THR A 42 -3.90 -24.27 -20.48
N MET A 43 -4.25 -23.38 -21.41
CA MET A 43 -4.45 -21.95 -21.18
C MET A 43 -5.45 -21.73 -20.04
N GLN A 44 -6.62 -22.35 -20.12
CA GLN A 44 -7.66 -22.17 -19.11
C GLN A 44 -7.18 -22.61 -17.72
N PHE A 45 -6.44 -23.72 -17.62
CA PHE A 45 -5.87 -24.17 -16.36
C PHE A 45 -4.92 -23.14 -15.74
N PHE A 46 -4.06 -22.51 -16.54
CA PHE A 46 -3.14 -21.48 -16.05
C PHE A 46 -3.86 -20.19 -15.66
N LEU A 47 -4.89 -19.78 -16.41
CA LEU A 47 -5.73 -18.63 -16.06
C LEU A 47 -6.49 -18.87 -14.75
N ASP A 48 -7.13 -20.03 -14.60
CA ASP A 48 -7.86 -20.39 -13.39
C ASP A 48 -6.94 -20.39 -12.15
N ARG A 49 -5.67 -20.79 -12.32
CA ARG A 49 -4.67 -20.71 -11.25
C ARG A 49 -4.16 -19.30 -10.98
N ALA A 50 -4.02 -18.47 -12.01
CA ALA A 50 -3.65 -17.06 -11.85
C ALA A 50 -4.73 -16.30 -11.07
N ASP A 51 -6.01 -16.60 -11.33
CA ASP A 51 -7.14 -15.95 -10.69
C ASP A 51 -7.31 -16.32 -9.21
N GLN A 52 -6.78 -17.48 -8.81
CA GLN A 52 -6.71 -17.87 -7.39
C GLN A 52 -5.63 -17.14 -6.61
N ILE A 53 -4.65 -16.51 -7.28
CA ILE A 53 -3.64 -15.70 -6.63
C ILE A 53 -4.25 -14.35 -6.28
N VAL A 54 -4.46 -14.15 -4.97
CA VAL A 54 -4.90 -12.88 -4.38
C VAL A 54 -3.67 -12.01 -4.12
N ILE A 55 -3.58 -10.91 -4.84
CA ILE A 55 -2.57 -9.86 -4.65
C ILE A 55 -3.27 -8.76 -3.87
N LEU A 56 -2.64 -8.32 -2.78
CA LEU A 56 -3.18 -7.26 -1.96
C LEU A 56 -2.91 -5.90 -2.61
N ASP A 57 -3.89 -5.01 -2.59
CA ASP A 57 -3.67 -3.62 -2.98
C ASP A 57 -2.97 -2.83 -1.87
N ALA A 58 -2.56 -1.60 -2.17
CA ALA A 58 -1.86 -0.74 -1.22
C ALA A 58 -2.68 -0.47 0.05
N ASN A 59 -4.00 -0.31 -0.07
CA ASN A 59 -4.88 -0.03 1.07
C ASN A 59 -4.98 -1.25 2.00
N GLN A 60 -5.08 -2.45 1.43
CA GLN A 60 -5.09 -3.69 2.20
C GLN A 60 -3.76 -3.92 2.92
N LEU A 61 -2.63 -3.61 2.29
CA LEU A 61 -1.31 -3.66 2.91
C LEU A 61 -1.18 -2.66 4.07
N ILE A 62 -1.69 -1.43 3.91
CA ILE A 62 -1.75 -0.43 4.97
C ILE A 62 -2.62 -0.92 6.13
N GLU A 63 -3.80 -1.48 5.85
CA GLU A 63 -4.72 -1.98 6.87
C GLU A 63 -4.08 -3.09 7.71
N ILE A 64 -3.37 -4.02 7.06
CA ILE A 64 -2.61 -5.08 7.73
C ILE A 64 -1.52 -4.47 8.62
N GLY A 65 -0.79 -3.46 8.12
CA GLY A 65 0.19 -2.72 8.91
C GLY A 65 -0.44 -2.08 10.16
N MET A 66 -1.56 -1.37 9.99
CA MET A 66 -2.25 -0.69 11.09
C MET A 66 -2.81 -1.66 12.14
N LYS A 67 -3.37 -2.79 11.71
CA LYS A 67 -3.77 -3.88 12.63
C LYS A 67 -2.57 -4.38 13.42
N LYS A 68 -1.42 -4.56 12.76
CA LYS A 68 -0.21 -5.04 13.44
C LYS A 68 0.33 -4.04 14.45
N VAL A 69 0.28 -2.73 14.15
CA VAL A 69 0.65 -1.67 15.10
C VAL A 69 -0.25 -1.67 16.33
N THR A 70 -1.55 -1.91 16.13
CA THR A 70 -2.54 -2.04 17.22
C THR A 70 -2.24 -3.25 18.10
N GLU A 71 -1.89 -4.40 17.50
CA GLU A 71 -1.47 -5.61 18.22
C GLU A 71 -0.16 -5.44 19.01
N LEU A 72 0.73 -4.57 18.53
CA LEU A 72 2.00 -4.26 19.21
C LEU A 72 1.83 -3.34 20.42
N ASN A 73 0.59 -2.97 20.78
CA ASN A 73 0.24 -2.18 21.96
C ASN A 73 1.02 -0.86 22.04
N VAL A 74 1.19 -0.18 20.90
CA VAL A 74 1.76 1.17 20.85
C VAL A 74 0.73 2.11 21.49
N GLU A 75 0.87 2.37 22.79
CA GLU A 75 -0.14 3.01 23.64
C GLU A 75 -0.48 4.47 23.26
N SER A 76 0.29 5.14 22.40
CA SER A 76 -0.04 6.51 22.00
C SER A 76 -0.77 6.56 20.66
N VAL A 77 -2.07 6.85 20.72
CA VAL A 77 -2.94 7.15 19.56
C VAL A 77 -2.32 8.22 18.63
N SER A 78 -1.50 9.13 19.19
CA SER A 78 -0.78 10.14 18.42
C SER A 78 0.32 9.55 17.52
N GLU A 79 1.07 8.56 17.99
CA GLU A 79 2.12 7.92 17.18
C GLU A 79 1.53 7.04 16.08
N MET A 80 0.41 6.36 16.35
CA MET A 80 -0.34 5.62 15.32
C MET A 80 -0.85 6.55 14.21
N LYS A 81 -1.44 7.70 14.57
CA LYS A 81 -1.86 8.70 13.58
C LYS A 81 -0.67 9.22 12.77
N ASN A 82 0.44 9.53 13.43
CA ASN A 82 1.63 10.06 12.77
C ASN A 82 2.25 9.01 11.81
N LEU A 83 2.29 7.74 12.22
CA LEU A 83 2.74 6.65 11.37
C LEU A 83 1.81 6.44 10.17
N GLN A 84 0.49 6.50 10.38
CA GLN A 84 -0.51 6.40 9.32
C GLN A 84 -0.36 7.53 8.30
N THR A 85 -0.22 8.78 8.76
CA THR A 85 0.00 9.94 7.90
C THR A 85 1.28 9.81 7.08
N ARG A 86 2.40 9.40 7.71
CA ARG A 86 3.67 9.20 7.00
C ARG A 86 3.61 8.06 5.98
N LEU A 87 2.87 6.99 6.27
CA LEU A 87 2.65 5.90 5.31
C LEU A 87 1.80 6.36 4.12
N GLN A 88 0.76 7.17 4.36
CA GLN A 88 -0.07 7.76 3.30
C GLN A 88 0.72 8.73 2.41
N GLU A 89 1.59 9.56 3.00
CA GLU A 89 2.48 10.47 2.26
C GLU A 89 3.46 9.71 1.35
N VAL A 90 4.06 8.61 1.85
CA VAL A 90 5.00 7.79 1.06
C VAL A 90 4.29 7.05 -0.08
N LEU A 91 3.02 6.69 0.10
CA LEU A 91 2.23 5.95 -0.88
C LEU A 91 1.52 6.87 -1.91
N GLY A 92 1.65 8.20 -1.78
CA GLY A 92 1.10 9.17 -2.73
C GLY A 92 -0.40 9.38 -2.63
N ASP A 93 -1.07 8.78 -1.64
CA ASP A 93 -2.48 9.02 -1.32
C ASP A 93 -2.62 10.25 -0.40
N THR A 94 -2.03 11.38 -0.81
CA THR A 94 -2.55 12.67 -0.35
C THR A 94 -3.84 12.90 -1.10
N LYS A 95 -4.98 12.64 -0.43
CA LYS A 95 -6.22 13.33 -0.78
C LYS A 95 -5.93 14.82 -0.63
N ASP A 96 -5.70 15.43 -1.78
CA ASP A 96 -5.64 16.86 -1.99
C ASP A 96 -7.04 17.40 -1.67
N ASP A 97 -7.27 17.72 -0.40
CA ASP A 97 -8.49 18.37 0.04
C ASP A 97 -8.11 19.53 0.96
N THR A 98 -7.58 20.57 0.32
CA THR A 98 -7.69 22.00 0.70
C THR A 98 -7.06 22.80 -0.45
N THR A 99 -7.80 23.13 -1.52
CA THR A 99 -8.55 24.40 -1.57
C THR A 99 -8.12 25.40 -0.48
N ASN A 100 -6.97 26.05 -0.70
CA ASN A 100 -6.75 27.46 -0.37
C ASN A 100 -5.35 27.88 -0.87
N ASP A 101 -5.20 27.96 -2.20
CA ASP A 101 -4.13 28.76 -2.79
C ASP A 101 -4.69 30.17 -3.07
N PRO A 102 -4.28 31.22 -2.34
CA PRO A 102 -4.68 32.59 -2.66
C PRO A 102 -3.93 33.17 -3.87
N SER A 103 -3.00 32.42 -4.49
CA SER A 103 -2.14 32.92 -5.57
C SER A 103 -2.85 33.00 -6.94
N CYS A 104 -4.07 32.48 -7.07
CA CYS A 104 -4.86 32.54 -8.31
C CYS A 104 -5.98 33.61 -8.32
N ARG A 105 -5.89 34.65 -7.48
CA ARG A 105 -6.84 35.78 -7.48
C ARG A 105 -6.25 37.10 -7.99
N GLN A 106 -5.49 37.09 -9.08
CA GLN A 106 -5.31 38.29 -9.89
C GLN A 106 -5.12 37.86 -11.33
N LEU A 107 -6.18 37.89 -12.14
CA LEU A 107 -6.14 38.15 -13.60
C LEU A 107 -7.55 38.07 -14.25
N GLU A 108 -8.62 38.49 -13.57
CA GLU A 108 -9.90 38.73 -14.24
C GLU A 108 -10.55 40.00 -13.69
N SER A 109 -9.96 41.15 -14.01
CA SER A 109 -10.60 42.47 -13.87
C SER A 109 -9.80 43.52 -14.66
N SER A 110 -9.86 43.49 -15.99
CA SER A 110 -9.47 44.63 -16.84
C SER A 110 -10.10 44.51 -18.23
N LYS A 111 -11.38 44.85 -18.32
CA LYS A 111 -12.05 45.58 -19.42
C LYS A 111 -13.53 45.72 -19.09
N PRO A 112 -14.23 46.79 -19.51
CA PRO A 112 -13.91 47.72 -20.60
C PRO A 112 -13.11 48.95 -20.18
#